data_AF-A0A7X8M8Y9-F1
#
_entry.id   AF-A0A7X8M8Y9-F1
#
_cell.length_a   1.000
_cell.length_b   1.000
_cell.length_c   1.000
_cell.angle_alpha   90.00
_cell.angle_beta   90.00
_cell.angle_gamma   90.00
#
_symmetry.space_group_name_H-M   'P 1'
#
loop_
_entity.id
_entity.type
_entity.pdbx_description
1 polymer ?
#
loop_
_entity_poly.entity_id
_entity_poly.type
_entity_poly.pdbx_seq_one_letter_code
_entity_poly.pdbx_strand_id
1 'polypeptide(L)'
;ETGRQAYARFCSALAARYADKEIIWELWNEPDLDQFWTPLPNVDDYMVWCRTVTPVIRQHDRDACIVAPAVSGFDFAFLESCFAKGLLELVDGVSVHPYRNARLGPESALPEYEMLKIMIEEYRPTKKQIPILSGEWGYSTAYLSPELQGNYLARQWLSNMAASVPVSIWYDWHDDGQDPKNPEHNFGTVTWDYKVKPAYTAMKTLTRQLNGWTPQGRIDVTDENDFVLLFTQKDGIKLAVWTIADPHLLDLGANMRIGTAVDQDGAVQEMNAHSLTLTQRPLYLTLAEPPSGWMKFLVTAIQADKALATKTIASFLAGSTGKDDGALLHTAIDGGSALERRAAAQALRLLADKLEPDQAICQQLLQRLLMEPIGVLNQKQLLYRLSRGNQAALLPEVKPLLHEPSLMEAASSYILAAAFQKAREKNSASAKEWLALAAPYSPHRYAVDRVLKAMEAAGTQWDAASLSAISRQAGFINHWWIAGPFPNVNNQAEKIAYFPERRIDFSQVQLFDSLTAS
;
A
#
# COMPACT_ATOMS: atom_id res chain seq x y z
N GLU A 1 -25.07 26.12 -2.18
CA GLU A 1 -26.25 25.31 -1.81
C GLU A 1 -27.04 24.80 -3.02
N THR A 2 -27.61 25.67 -3.86
CA THR A 2 -28.42 25.28 -5.03
C THR A 2 -27.73 24.25 -5.94
N GLY A 3 -26.44 24.44 -6.25
CA GLY A 3 -25.66 23.51 -7.07
C GLY A 3 -25.51 22.12 -6.44
N ARG A 4 -25.23 22.05 -5.14
CA ARG A 4 -25.14 20.77 -4.40
C ARG A 4 -26.47 20.02 -4.41
N GLN A 5 -27.57 20.73 -4.19
CA GLN A 5 -28.91 20.13 -4.25
C GLN A 5 -29.28 19.67 -5.67
N ALA A 6 -28.84 20.39 -6.71
CA ALA A 6 -29.01 19.93 -8.09
C ALA A 6 -28.23 18.64 -8.36
N TYR A 7 -26.98 18.56 -7.90
CA TYR A 7 -26.16 17.35 -8.02
C TYR A 7 -26.75 16.17 -7.22
N ALA A 8 -27.26 16.42 -6.02
CA ALA A 8 -27.93 15.39 -5.22
C ALA A 8 -29.17 14.82 -5.93
N ARG A 9 -29.97 15.66 -6.60
CA ARG A 9 -31.08 15.17 -7.44
C ARG A 9 -30.59 14.32 -8.61
N PHE A 10 -29.46 14.68 -9.22
CA PHE A 10 -28.83 13.87 -10.27
C PHE A 10 -28.36 12.51 -9.73
N CYS A 11 -27.64 12.48 -8.61
CA CYS A 11 -27.25 11.23 -7.94
C CYS A 11 -28.46 10.37 -7.58
N SER A 12 -29.53 10.98 -7.05
CA SER A 12 -30.78 10.28 -6.72
C SER A 12 -31.40 9.64 -7.96
N ALA A 13 -31.44 10.34 -9.10
CA ALA A 13 -31.95 9.80 -10.36
C ALA A 13 -31.10 8.64 -10.89
N LEU A 14 -29.76 8.73 -10.78
CA LEU A 14 -28.85 7.64 -11.17
C LEU A 14 -29.03 6.41 -10.27
N ALA A 15 -29.04 6.61 -8.95
CA ALA A 15 -29.23 5.52 -7.98
C ALA A 15 -30.58 4.82 -8.19
N ALA A 16 -31.66 5.57 -8.41
CA ALA A 16 -32.97 5.01 -8.74
C ALA A 16 -32.96 4.21 -10.05
N ARG A 17 -32.28 4.73 -11.08
CA ARG A 17 -32.21 4.09 -12.40
C ARG A 17 -31.48 2.75 -12.37
N TYR A 18 -30.45 2.63 -11.53
CA TYR A 18 -29.58 1.46 -11.48
C TYR A 18 -29.70 0.66 -10.17
N ALA A 19 -30.79 0.82 -9.42
CA ALA A 19 -31.00 0.14 -8.14
C ALA A 19 -31.03 -1.40 -8.25
N ASP A 20 -31.21 -1.96 -9.45
CA ASP A 20 -31.18 -3.39 -9.73
C ASP A 20 -29.79 -3.90 -10.14
N LYS A 21 -28.75 -3.04 -10.09
CA LYS A 21 -27.37 -3.36 -10.47
C LYS A 21 -26.45 -3.32 -9.27
N GLU A 22 -25.46 -4.20 -9.27
CA GLU A 22 -24.36 -4.19 -8.30
C GLU A 22 -23.34 -3.12 -8.72
N ILE A 23 -23.46 -1.91 -8.16
CA ILE A 23 -22.59 -0.77 -8.50
C ILE A 23 -21.78 -0.34 -7.28
N ILE A 24 -20.49 -0.08 -7.51
CA ILE A 24 -19.66 0.71 -6.59
C ILE A 24 -19.74 2.16 -7.03
N TRP A 25 -20.25 3.04 -6.17
CA TRP A 25 -20.38 4.47 -6.42
C TRP A 25 -19.16 5.21 -5.87
N GLU A 26 -18.29 5.67 -6.76
CA GLU A 26 -17.16 6.52 -6.38
C GLU A 26 -17.54 8.01 -6.36
N LEU A 27 -17.27 8.66 -5.24
CA LEU A 27 -17.70 10.04 -4.99
C LEU A 27 -16.68 11.06 -5.52
N TRP A 28 -16.96 11.58 -6.72
CA TRP A 28 -16.12 12.54 -7.44
C TRP A 28 -14.81 11.91 -7.94
N ASN A 29 -13.99 12.69 -8.64
CA ASN A 29 -12.67 12.29 -9.12
C ASN A 29 -11.63 13.32 -8.68
N GLU A 30 -10.57 12.89 -7.98
CA GLU A 30 -9.41 13.70 -7.59
C GLU A 30 -9.75 15.10 -7.04
N PRO A 31 -10.62 15.21 -6.01
CA PRO A 31 -11.02 16.49 -5.43
C PRO A 31 -9.86 17.23 -4.74
N ASP A 32 -8.70 16.59 -4.61
CA ASP A 32 -7.43 17.14 -4.14
C ASP A 32 -6.66 17.92 -5.22
N LEU A 33 -7.11 17.90 -6.49
CA LEU A 33 -6.53 18.70 -7.57
C LEU A 33 -7.43 19.90 -7.95
N ASP A 34 -6.80 21.04 -8.22
CA ASP A 34 -7.49 22.30 -8.55
C ASP A 34 -8.32 22.22 -9.84
N GLN A 35 -7.84 21.48 -10.83
CA GLN A 35 -8.53 21.22 -12.09
C GLN A 35 -9.84 20.43 -11.94
N PHE A 36 -9.97 19.64 -10.87
CA PHE A 36 -11.16 18.84 -10.57
C PHE A 36 -12.00 19.42 -9.42
N TRP A 37 -11.43 20.31 -8.60
CA TRP A 37 -12.13 21.01 -7.53
C TRP A 37 -11.76 22.50 -7.48
N THR A 38 -12.48 23.30 -8.28
CA THR A 38 -12.19 24.73 -8.46
C THR A 38 -12.83 25.61 -7.39
N PRO A 39 -12.23 26.77 -7.02
CA PRO A 39 -10.96 27.31 -7.56
C PRO A 39 -9.71 26.66 -6.98
N LEU A 40 -9.82 26.02 -5.82
CA LEU A 40 -8.76 25.24 -5.16
C LEU A 40 -9.42 24.10 -4.37
N PRO A 41 -8.72 22.98 -4.17
CA PRO A 41 -9.18 21.88 -3.33
C PRO A 41 -9.66 22.35 -1.96
N ASN A 42 -10.86 21.92 -1.55
CA ASN A 42 -11.45 22.33 -0.29
C ASN A 42 -12.17 21.15 0.37
N VAL A 43 -11.57 20.63 1.44
CA VAL A 43 -12.09 19.49 2.20
C VAL A 43 -13.45 19.81 2.86
N ASP A 44 -13.68 21.04 3.32
CA ASP A 44 -14.94 21.41 3.96
C ASP A 44 -16.10 21.37 2.95
N ASP A 45 -15.90 21.96 1.78
CA ASP A 45 -16.88 21.94 0.70
C ASP A 45 -17.12 20.52 0.18
N TYR A 46 -16.05 19.74 0.00
CA TYR A 46 -16.13 18.32 -0.39
C TYR A 46 -16.94 17.52 0.62
N MET A 47 -16.67 17.67 1.91
CA MET A 47 -17.38 16.94 2.97
C MET A 47 -18.83 17.38 3.12
N VAL A 48 -19.16 18.66 2.88
CA VAL A 48 -20.56 19.11 2.80
C VAL A 48 -21.26 18.47 1.61
N TRP A 49 -20.59 18.37 0.46
CA TRP A 49 -21.13 17.69 -0.71
C TRP A 49 -21.34 16.18 -0.46
N CYS A 50 -20.36 15.46 0.10
CA CYS A 50 -20.49 14.05 0.48
C CYS A 50 -21.71 13.81 1.36
N ARG A 51 -21.90 14.61 2.42
CA ARG A 51 -23.08 14.53 3.31
C ARG A 51 -24.41 14.82 2.61
N THR A 52 -24.38 15.52 1.48
CA THR A 52 -25.57 15.81 0.68
C THR A 52 -25.91 14.64 -0.25
N VAL A 53 -24.91 13.99 -0.85
CA VAL A 53 -25.12 12.97 -1.90
C VAL A 53 -25.24 11.54 -1.35
N THR A 54 -24.55 11.18 -0.27
CA THR A 54 -24.61 9.80 0.24
C THR A 54 -26.00 9.37 0.72
N PRO A 55 -26.81 10.22 1.40
CA PRO A 55 -28.14 9.79 1.85
C PRO A 55 -29.12 9.56 0.69
N VAL A 56 -29.01 10.35 -0.39
CA VAL A 56 -29.93 10.24 -1.53
C VAL A 56 -29.60 9.04 -2.43
N ILE A 57 -28.34 8.58 -2.46
CA ILE A 57 -27.96 7.30 -3.05
C ILE A 57 -28.58 6.17 -2.21
N ARG A 58 -28.35 6.21 -0.88
CA ARG A 58 -28.84 5.19 0.05
C ARG A 58 -30.37 5.15 0.21
N GLN A 59 -31.08 6.17 -0.23
CA GLN A 59 -32.54 6.17 -0.27
C GLN A 59 -33.09 5.16 -1.29
N HIS A 60 -32.39 4.94 -2.40
CA HIS A 60 -32.81 4.02 -3.46
C HIS A 60 -32.15 2.65 -3.35
N ASP A 61 -30.93 2.61 -2.82
CA ASP A 61 -30.21 1.37 -2.49
C ASP A 61 -29.52 1.51 -1.13
N ARG A 62 -30.16 0.96 -0.09
CA ARG A 62 -29.71 1.07 1.30
C ARG A 62 -28.30 0.46 1.50
N ASP A 63 -27.98 -0.58 0.73
CA ASP A 63 -26.76 -1.35 0.84
C ASP A 63 -25.73 -0.96 -0.25
N ALA A 64 -25.98 0.14 -0.97
CA ALA A 64 -25.07 0.69 -1.97
C ALA A 64 -23.65 0.80 -1.42
N CYS A 65 -22.69 0.23 -2.17
CA CYS A 65 -21.27 0.38 -1.88
C CYS A 65 -20.82 1.77 -2.39
N ILE A 66 -20.48 2.66 -1.47
CA ILE A 66 -20.01 4.01 -1.79
C ILE A 66 -18.55 4.14 -1.41
N VAL A 67 -17.68 4.64 -2.29
CA VAL A 67 -16.24 4.83 -2.04
C VAL A 67 -15.82 6.26 -2.34
N ALA A 68 -14.74 6.71 -1.69
CA ALA A 68 -14.24 8.08 -1.78
C ALA A 68 -12.79 8.16 -1.28
N PRO A 69 -12.01 9.21 -1.57
CA PRO A 69 -12.37 10.35 -2.39
C PRO A 69 -11.83 10.30 -3.82
N ALA A 70 -11.28 9.17 -4.27
CA ALA A 70 -10.55 9.08 -5.53
C ALA A 70 -9.36 10.05 -5.58
N VAL A 71 -8.59 10.12 -4.49
CA VAL A 71 -7.48 11.08 -4.33
C VAL A 71 -6.36 10.79 -5.32
N SER A 72 -5.76 11.83 -5.91
CA SER A 72 -4.58 11.67 -6.74
C SER A 72 -3.37 11.23 -5.91
N GLY A 73 -2.75 10.11 -6.27
CA GLY A 73 -1.67 9.50 -5.50
C GLY A 73 -2.13 9.08 -4.10
N PHE A 74 -1.44 9.60 -3.08
CA PHE A 74 -1.75 9.41 -1.67
C PHE A 74 -1.64 10.75 -0.94
N ASP A 75 -2.49 11.74 -1.27
CA ASP A 75 -2.57 12.97 -0.46
C ASP A 75 -3.12 12.65 0.95
N PHE A 76 -2.20 12.23 1.82
CA PHE A 76 -2.50 11.82 3.18
C PHE A 76 -3.09 12.97 4.01
N ALA A 77 -2.71 14.23 3.72
CA ALA A 77 -3.23 15.39 4.43
C ALA A 77 -4.69 15.66 4.06
N PHE A 78 -5.04 15.55 2.78
CA PHE A 78 -6.42 15.62 2.32
C PHE A 78 -7.26 14.47 2.89
N LEU A 79 -6.75 13.23 2.81
CA LEU A 79 -7.39 12.03 3.33
C LEU A 79 -7.69 12.13 4.83
N GLU A 80 -6.69 12.46 5.67
CA GLU A 80 -6.91 12.62 7.11
C GLU A 80 -7.90 13.73 7.42
N SER A 81 -7.83 14.85 6.71
CA SER A 81 -8.77 15.96 6.90
C SER A 81 -10.21 15.52 6.60
N CYS A 82 -10.41 14.66 5.59
CA CYS A 82 -11.71 14.05 5.31
C CYS A 82 -12.12 13.06 6.40
N PHE A 83 -11.20 12.20 6.85
CA PHE A 83 -11.46 11.20 7.89
C PHE A 83 -11.84 11.85 9.22
N ALA A 84 -11.11 12.88 9.64
CA ALA A 84 -11.38 13.67 10.84
C ALA A 84 -12.75 14.38 10.79
N LYS A 85 -13.28 14.64 9.58
CA LYS A 85 -14.62 15.21 9.35
C LYS A 85 -15.70 14.14 9.13
N GLY A 86 -15.38 12.87 9.37
CA GLY A 86 -16.32 11.75 9.38
C GLY A 86 -16.55 11.08 8.03
N LEU A 87 -15.62 11.19 7.06
CA LEU A 87 -15.78 10.50 5.76
C LEU A 87 -16.02 9.00 5.92
N LEU A 88 -15.28 8.33 6.82
CA LEU A 88 -15.35 6.88 7.04
C LEU A 88 -16.71 6.40 7.60
N GLU A 89 -17.52 7.31 8.14
CA GLU A 89 -18.92 7.02 8.52
C GLU A 89 -19.84 6.97 7.30
N LEU A 90 -19.52 7.73 6.25
CA LEU A 90 -20.36 7.92 5.06
C LEU A 90 -20.12 6.88 3.95
N VAL A 91 -18.90 6.32 3.90
CA VAL A 91 -18.43 5.49 2.78
C VAL A 91 -18.04 4.08 3.22
N ASP A 92 -18.07 3.13 2.31
CA ASP A 92 -17.78 1.71 2.53
C ASP A 92 -16.35 1.33 2.12
N GLY A 93 -15.60 2.25 1.49
CA GLY A 93 -14.21 2.05 1.12
C GLY A 93 -13.49 3.38 0.87
N VAL A 94 -12.16 3.36 0.94
CA VAL A 94 -11.31 4.51 0.60
C VAL A 94 -10.65 4.28 -0.75
N SER A 95 -10.84 5.17 -1.71
CA SER A 95 -10.20 5.06 -3.03
C SER A 95 -9.06 6.05 -3.23
N VAL A 96 -8.02 5.57 -3.90
CA VAL A 96 -6.78 6.30 -4.22
C VAL A 96 -6.38 6.02 -5.67
N HIS A 97 -5.65 6.94 -6.30
CA HIS A 97 -5.12 6.84 -7.65
C HIS A 97 -3.58 6.77 -7.66
N PRO A 98 -2.96 5.61 -7.45
CA PRO A 98 -1.55 5.48 -7.10
C PRO A 98 -0.55 5.74 -8.23
N TYR A 99 -0.76 6.69 -9.13
CA TYR A 99 0.16 6.96 -10.23
C TYR A 99 1.63 7.07 -9.77
N ARG A 100 2.53 6.49 -10.57
CA ARG A 100 3.96 6.46 -10.28
C ARG A 100 4.75 7.03 -11.45
N ASN A 101 5.92 7.56 -11.12
CA ASN A 101 6.91 7.85 -12.14
C ASN A 101 7.23 6.56 -12.92
N ALA A 102 7.42 6.67 -14.22
CA ALA A 102 7.74 5.55 -15.10
C ALA A 102 8.98 4.73 -14.66
N ARG A 103 9.90 5.32 -13.90
CA ARG A 103 11.09 4.63 -13.36
C ARG A 103 10.80 3.75 -12.13
N LEU A 104 9.63 3.89 -11.52
CA LEU A 104 9.22 3.16 -10.32
C LEU A 104 8.23 2.07 -10.70
N GLY A 105 8.53 0.84 -10.27
CA GLY A 105 7.60 -0.28 -10.40
C GLY A 105 6.35 -0.10 -9.53
N PRO A 106 5.24 -0.80 -9.86
CA PRO A 106 3.99 -0.71 -9.09
C PRO A 106 4.14 -1.05 -7.60
N GLU A 107 5.12 -1.88 -7.24
CA GLU A 107 5.43 -2.29 -5.86
C GLU A 107 5.80 -1.12 -4.95
N SER A 108 6.22 0.01 -5.54
CA SER A 108 6.51 1.24 -4.79
C SER A 108 5.31 1.81 -4.04
N ALA A 109 4.07 1.41 -4.39
CA ALA A 109 2.87 1.81 -3.66
C ALA A 109 2.63 1.05 -2.34
N LEU A 110 3.31 -0.08 -2.12
CA LEU A 110 3.05 -0.95 -0.97
C LEU A 110 3.25 -0.25 0.39
N PRO A 111 4.33 0.52 0.63
CA PRO A 111 4.48 1.24 1.90
C PRO A 111 3.37 2.27 2.14
N GLU A 112 2.92 2.96 1.10
CA GLU A 112 1.85 3.97 1.20
C GLU A 112 0.48 3.34 1.46
N TYR A 113 0.20 2.16 0.89
CA TYR A 113 -0.98 1.38 1.28
C TYR A 113 -0.94 0.97 2.75
N GLU A 114 0.22 0.57 3.27
CA GLU A 114 0.36 0.24 4.70
C GLU A 114 0.15 1.46 5.59
N MET A 115 0.70 2.62 5.21
CA MET A 115 0.47 3.89 5.89
C MET A 115 -1.02 4.28 5.87
N LEU A 116 -1.69 4.10 4.73
CA LEU A 116 -3.13 4.37 4.62
C LEU A 116 -3.96 3.44 5.50
N LYS A 117 -3.61 2.16 5.63
CA LYS A 117 -4.28 1.24 6.56
C LYS A 117 -4.11 1.68 8.02
N ILE A 118 -2.91 2.13 8.40
CA ILE A 118 -2.66 2.70 9.74
C ILE A 118 -3.59 3.89 9.97
N MET A 119 -3.64 4.82 9.02
CA MET A 119 -4.49 6.01 9.13
C MET A 119 -5.99 5.65 9.18
N ILE A 120 -6.46 4.71 8.36
CA ILE A 120 -7.86 4.25 8.38
C ILE A 120 -8.23 3.67 9.75
N GLU A 121 -7.37 2.83 10.34
CA GLU A 121 -7.64 2.19 11.64
C GLU A 121 -7.95 3.22 12.73
N GLU A 122 -7.28 4.36 12.69
CA GLU A 122 -7.39 5.38 13.73
C GLU A 122 -8.69 6.20 13.68
N TYR A 123 -9.32 6.27 12.50
CA TYR A 123 -10.54 7.05 12.27
C TYR A 123 -11.76 6.19 11.99
N ARG A 124 -11.59 4.91 11.66
CA ARG A 124 -12.71 4.05 11.29
C ARG A 124 -13.65 3.81 12.49
N PRO A 125 -14.95 3.62 12.24
CA PRO A 125 -15.85 3.14 13.27
C PRO A 125 -15.43 1.74 13.75
N THR A 126 -15.47 1.48 15.05
CA THR A 126 -14.88 0.27 15.69
C THR A 126 -15.28 -1.05 15.02
N LYS A 127 -16.51 -1.16 14.50
CA LYS A 127 -17.06 -2.39 13.90
C LYS A 127 -17.08 -2.39 12.37
N LYS A 128 -16.53 -1.35 11.73
CA LYS A 128 -16.55 -1.20 10.28
C LYS A 128 -15.17 -1.50 9.72
N GLN A 129 -15.11 -2.39 8.74
CA GLN A 129 -13.92 -2.57 7.91
C GLN A 129 -14.03 -1.61 6.73
N ILE A 130 -12.93 -0.94 6.41
CA ILE A 130 -12.85 0.01 5.30
C ILE A 130 -11.70 -0.46 4.39
N PRO A 131 -11.97 -1.18 3.29
CA PRO A 131 -10.95 -1.54 2.32
C PRO A 131 -10.42 -0.29 1.60
N ILE A 132 -9.20 -0.41 1.10
CA ILE A 132 -8.63 0.54 0.15
C ILE A 132 -8.91 0.03 -1.25
N LEU A 133 -9.37 0.89 -2.16
CA LEU A 133 -9.55 0.60 -3.57
C LEU A 133 -8.54 1.40 -4.38
N SER A 134 -8.04 0.80 -5.45
CA SER A 134 -7.24 1.48 -6.46
C SER A 134 -8.17 1.84 -7.61
N GLY A 135 -8.64 3.09 -7.59
CA GLY A 135 -9.66 3.63 -8.50
C GLY A 135 -9.14 3.92 -9.90
N GLU A 136 -7.85 4.26 -10.01
CA GLU A 136 -7.22 4.57 -11.28
C GLU A 136 -5.70 4.54 -11.14
N TRP A 137 -5.00 3.96 -12.11
CA TRP A 137 -3.60 4.26 -12.45
C TRP A 137 -3.11 3.30 -13.52
N GLY A 138 -2.09 3.72 -14.25
CA GLY A 138 -1.41 2.88 -15.22
C GLY A 138 -0.09 3.48 -15.61
N TYR A 139 0.48 2.95 -16.70
CA TYR A 139 1.72 3.45 -17.25
C TYR A 139 1.56 3.65 -18.75
N SER A 140 2.04 4.80 -19.23
CA SER A 140 1.93 5.18 -20.64
C SER A 140 3.14 4.69 -21.44
N THR A 141 2.89 4.17 -22.65
CA THR A 141 3.95 3.83 -23.62
C THR A 141 4.63 5.07 -24.23
N ALA A 142 4.18 6.28 -23.90
CA ALA A 142 4.93 7.50 -24.19
C ALA A 142 6.25 7.59 -23.38
N TYR A 143 6.32 6.91 -22.24
CA TYR A 143 7.49 6.92 -21.33
C TYR A 143 8.17 5.56 -21.19
N LEU A 144 7.46 4.47 -21.47
CA LEU A 144 7.93 3.10 -21.29
C LEU A 144 7.87 2.30 -22.59
N SER A 145 8.64 1.21 -22.66
CA SER A 145 8.44 0.23 -23.73
C SER A 145 7.09 -0.50 -23.54
N PRO A 146 6.43 -0.94 -24.62
CA PRO A 146 5.20 -1.73 -24.54
C PRO A 146 5.35 -3.01 -23.69
N GLU A 147 6.53 -3.64 -23.70
CA GLU A 147 6.81 -4.83 -22.90
C GLU A 147 6.86 -4.51 -21.40
N LEU A 148 7.50 -3.40 -21.02
CA LEU A 148 7.56 -2.98 -19.62
C LEU A 148 6.18 -2.54 -19.12
N GLN A 149 5.38 -1.87 -19.96
CA GLN A 149 3.98 -1.59 -19.66
C GLN A 149 3.21 -2.89 -19.35
N GLY A 150 3.42 -3.94 -20.13
CA GLY A 150 2.77 -5.24 -19.88
C GLY A 150 3.23 -5.92 -18.60
N ASN A 151 4.52 -5.86 -18.28
CA ASN A 151 5.04 -6.34 -17.00
C ASN A 151 4.39 -5.56 -15.84
N TYR A 152 4.32 -4.23 -15.95
CA TYR A 152 3.77 -3.36 -14.91
C TYR A 152 2.27 -3.51 -14.73
N LEU A 153 1.49 -3.79 -15.79
CA LEU A 153 0.07 -4.10 -15.63
C LEU A 153 -0.14 -5.33 -14.74
N ALA A 154 0.52 -6.44 -15.09
CA ALA A 154 0.38 -7.67 -14.29
C ALA A 154 0.89 -7.46 -12.86
N ARG A 155 2.04 -6.80 -12.69
CA ARG A 155 2.61 -6.49 -11.38
C ARG A 155 1.74 -5.54 -10.56
N GLN A 156 1.10 -4.54 -11.17
CA GLN A 156 0.20 -3.61 -10.48
C GLN A 156 -0.95 -4.35 -9.81
N TRP A 157 -1.67 -5.18 -10.56
CA TRP A 157 -2.80 -5.93 -10.01
C TRP A 157 -2.35 -6.93 -8.95
N LEU A 158 -1.23 -7.63 -9.19
CA LEU A 158 -0.67 -8.56 -8.21
C LEU A 158 -0.21 -7.83 -6.93
N SER A 159 0.54 -6.74 -7.03
CA SER A 159 0.97 -5.93 -5.87
C SER A 159 -0.21 -5.39 -5.08
N ASN A 160 -1.26 -4.91 -5.74
CA ASN A 160 -2.49 -4.50 -5.08
C ASN A 160 -3.16 -5.66 -4.33
N MET A 161 -3.28 -6.84 -4.96
CA MET A 161 -3.77 -8.04 -4.27
C MET A 161 -2.90 -8.43 -3.07
N ALA A 162 -1.57 -8.30 -3.18
CA ALA A 162 -0.64 -8.54 -2.07
C ALA A 162 -0.85 -7.56 -0.91
N ALA A 163 -1.28 -6.33 -1.20
CA ALA A 163 -1.67 -5.32 -0.24
C ALA A 163 -3.13 -5.43 0.23
N SER A 164 -3.85 -6.51 -0.10
CA SER A 164 -5.28 -6.66 0.24
C SER A 164 -6.17 -5.55 -0.32
N VAL A 165 -5.81 -5.00 -1.49
CA VAL A 165 -6.62 -4.04 -2.26
C VAL A 165 -7.53 -4.83 -3.20
N PRO A 166 -8.84 -4.94 -2.93
CA PRO A 166 -9.74 -5.86 -3.64
C PRO A 166 -10.15 -5.38 -5.03
N VAL A 167 -10.00 -4.09 -5.33
CA VAL A 167 -10.33 -3.49 -6.62
C VAL A 167 -9.11 -2.75 -7.15
N SER A 168 -8.71 -3.07 -8.38
CA SER A 168 -7.61 -2.42 -9.10
C SER A 168 -8.06 -2.09 -10.51
N ILE A 169 -8.11 -0.81 -10.83
CA ILE A 169 -8.49 -0.33 -12.16
C ILE A 169 -7.22 0.15 -12.87
N TRP A 170 -6.91 -0.51 -13.99
CA TRP A 170 -5.87 -0.04 -14.90
C TRP A 170 -6.40 1.12 -15.73
N TYR A 171 -5.68 2.24 -15.72
CA TYR A 171 -5.90 3.33 -16.67
C TYR A 171 -4.98 3.17 -17.87
N ASP A 172 -5.50 2.87 -19.06
CA ASP A 172 -6.91 2.61 -19.37
C ASP A 172 -7.03 1.47 -20.40
N TRP A 173 -8.23 1.21 -20.91
CA TRP A 173 -8.42 0.10 -21.85
C TRP A 173 -7.87 0.43 -23.24
N HIS A 174 -8.10 1.63 -23.77
CA HIS A 174 -7.93 1.99 -25.18
C HIS A 174 -7.19 3.32 -25.29
N ASP A 175 -6.10 3.37 -26.05
CA ASP A 175 -5.33 4.60 -26.24
C ASP A 175 -6.26 5.74 -26.71
N ASP A 176 -6.32 6.86 -25.97
CA ASP A 176 -7.26 7.97 -26.22
C ASP A 176 -6.95 8.81 -27.48
N GLY A 177 -5.85 8.52 -28.16
CA GLY A 177 -5.47 9.20 -29.38
C GLY A 177 -4.27 8.56 -30.07
N GLN A 178 -3.69 9.28 -31.03
CA GLN A 178 -2.64 8.74 -31.90
C GLN A 178 -1.29 9.47 -31.75
N ASP A 179 -1.19 10.48 -30.89
CA ASP A 179 0.07 11.20 -30.66
C ASP A 179 0.98 10.38 -29.76
N PRO A 180 2.12 9.84 -30.25
CA PRO A 180 3.02 9.00 -29.45
C PRO A 180 3.73 9.76 -28.33
N LYS A 181 3.68 11.10 -28.31
CA LYS A 181 4.29 11.94 -27.27
C LYS A 181 3.29 12.40 -26.21
N ASN A 182 1.99 12.25 -26.46
CA ASN A 182 0.98 12.56 -25.46
C ASN A 182 0.78 11.33 -24.56
N PRO A 183 1.07 11.40 -23.25
CA PRO A 183 0.88 10.26 -22.36
C PRO A 183 -0.56 9.73 -22.34
N GLU A 184 -1.57 10.61 -22.38
CA GLU A 184 -3.00 10.24 -22.38
C GLU A 184 -3.35 9.36 -23.58
N HIS A 185 -2.71 9.59 -24.73
CA HIS A 185 -2.95 8.81 -25.95
C HIS A 185 -2.24 7.45 -25.95
N ASN A 186 -1.63 7.02 -24.84
CA ASN A 186 -0.71 5.87 -24.81
C ASN A 186 -0.85 4.99 -23.56
N PHE A 187 -1.87 5.18 -22.72
CA PHE A 187 -2.14 4.37 -21.53
C PHE A 187 -2.83 3.02 -21.83
N GLY A 188 -3.54 2.97 -22.95
CA GLY A 188 -4.39 1.86 -23.34
C GLY A 188 -3.67 0.52 -23.34
N THR A 189 -4.43 -0.54 -23.05
CA THR A 189 -4.00 -1.92 -23.31
C THR A 189 -4.12 -2.30 -24.80
N VAL A 190 -4.92 -1.53 -25.55
CA VAL A 190 -4.99 -1.59 -27.00
C VAL A 190 -4.72 -0.21 -27.59
N THR A 191 -4.22 -0.16 -28.82
CA THR A 191 -4.00 1.08 -29.56
C THR A 191 -5.33 1.74 -29.96
N TRP A 192 -5.25 2.99 -30.45
CA TRP A 192 -6.40 3.71 -31.00
C TRP A 192 -7.16 2.90 -32.07
N ASP A 193 -6.43 2.14 -32.90
CA ASP A 193 -6.97 1.25 -33.93
C ASP A 193 -7.26 -0.19 -33.43
N TYR A 194 -7.38 -0.38 -32.12
CA TYR A 194 -7.71 -1.64 -31.44
C TYR A 194 -6.69 -2.77 -31.65
N LYS A 195 -5.44 -2.45 -31.97
CA LYS A 195 -4.36 -3.45 -31.96
C LYS A 195 -3.96 -3.77 -30.53
N VAL A 196 -3.80 -5.05 -30.25
CA VAL A 196 -3.38 -5.57 -28.94
C VAL A 196 -1.96 -5.09 -28.61
N LYS A 197 -1.77 -4.45 -27.46
CA LYS A 197 -0.44 -4.17 -26.88
C LYS A 197 -0.04 -5.33 -25.95
N PRO A 198 1.25 -5.50 -25.61
CA PRO A 198 1.69 -6.53 -24.66
C PRO A 198 0.95 -6.48 -23.32
N ALA A 199 0.53 -5.29 -22.88
CA ALA A 199 -0.29 -5.11 -21.68
C ALA A 199 -1.64 -5.85 -21.73
N TYR A 200 -2.32 -5.85 -22.88
CA TYR A 200 -3.55 -6.63 -23.04
C TYR A 200 -3.29 -8.13 -22.95
N THR A 201 -2.19 -8.62 -23.52
CA THR A 201 -1.81 -10.04 -23.41
C THR A 201 -1.52 -10.42 -21.96
N ALA A 202 -0.72 -9.62 -21.24
CA ALA A 202 -0.40 -9.84 -19.83
C ALA A 202 -1.68 -9.85 -18.96
N MET A 203 -2.57 -8.88 -19.18
CA MET A 203 -3.89 -8.80 -18.52
C MET A 203 -4.73 -10.06 -18.78
N LYS A 204 -4.82 -10.48 -20.03
CA LYS A 204 -5.58 -11.67 -20.45
C LYS A 204 -5.03 -12.95 -19.84
N THR A 205 -3.71 -13.08 -19.75
CA THR A 205 -3.07 -14.25 -19.12
C THR A 205 -3.31 -14.26 -17.62
N LEU A 206 -3.08 -13.12 -16.94
CA LEU A 206 -3.32 -12.98 -15.50
C LEU A 206 -4.76 -13.37 -15.15
N THR A 207 -5.74 -12.77 -15.83
CA THR A 207 -7.17 -13.01 -15.58
C THR A 207 -7.53 -14.48 -15.79
N ARG A 208 -7.00 -15.13 -16.83
CA ARG A 208 -7.21 -16.57 -17.06
C ARG A 208 -6.59 -17.44 -15.98
N GLN A 209 -5.36 -17.13 -15.57
CA GLN A 209 -4.63 -17.93 -14.59
C GLN A 209 -5.22 -17.82 -13.19
N LEU A 210 -5.76 -16.66 -12.84
CA LEU A 210 -6.27 -16.37 -11.50
C LEU A 210 -7.80 -16.37 -11.39
N ASN A 211 -8.53 -16.69 -12.47
CA ASN A 211 -9.98 -16.76 -12.43
C ASN A 211 -10.48 -17.79 -11.40
N GLY A 212 -11.31 -17.33 -10.47
CA GLY A 212 -11.86 -18.16 -9.38
C GLY A 212 -10.88 -18.50 -8.25
N TRP A 213 -9.68 -17.93 -8.27
CA TRP A 213 -8.68 -18.05 -7.21
C TRP A 213 -8.77 -16.88 -6.24
N THR A 214 -8.64 -17.15 -4.94
CA THR A 214 -8.67 -16.13 -3.89
C THR A 214 -7.25 -15.77 -3.46
N PRO A 215 -6.82 -14.50 -3.54
CA PRO A 215 -5.52 -14.07 -3.04
C PRO A 215 -5.44 -14.20 -1.51
N GLN A 216 -4.32 -14.72 -1.02
CA GLN A 216 -4.02 -14.87 0.41
C GLN A 216 -2.88 -13.96 0.88
N GLY A 217 -2.35 -13.15 -0.03
CA GLY A 217 -1.24 -12.23 0.20
C GLY A 217 0.12 -12.78 -0.24
N ARG A 218 1.16 -11.99 0.03
CA ARG A 218 2.55 -12.33 -0.29
C ARG A 218 3.16 -13.24 0.78
N ILE A 219 3.91 -14.26 0.35
CA ILE A 219 4.65 -15.17 1.22
C ILE A 219 6.15 -14.84 1.22
N ASP A 220 6.78 -14.94 2.38
CA ASP A 220 8.20 -14.64 2.59
C ASP A 220 9.03 -15.92 2.40
N VAL A 221 9.56 -16.15 1.19
CA VAL A 221 10.29 -17.38 0.85
C VAL A 221 11.79 -17.17 0.63
N THR A 222 12.21 -15.97 0.25
CA THR A 222 13.59 -15.65 -0.14
C THR A 222 13.94 -14.21 0.25
N ASP A 223 14.04 -13.31 -0.73
CA ASP A 223 14.40 -11.91 -0.60
C ASP A 223 13.16 -11.00 -0.52
N GLU A 224 13.30 -9.82 0.09
CA GLU A 224 12.21 -8.86 0.16
C GLU A 224 11.85 -8.21 -1.18
N ASN A 225 12.66 -8.40 -2.22
CA ASN A 225 12.38 -8.04 -3.60
C ASN A 225 11.70 -9.17 -4.39
N ASP A 226 11.57 -10.37 -3.81
CA ASP A 226 10.93 -11.52 -4.45
C ASP A 226 9.47 -11.62 -4.07
N PHE A 227 8.62 -11.39 -5.06
CA PHE A 227 7.20 -11.43 -4.88
C PHE A 227 6.70 -12.82 -5.19
N VAL A 228 6.25 -13.52 -4.15
CA VAL A 228 5.56 -14.81 -4.27
C VAL A 228 4.19 -14.63 -3.63
N LEU A 229 3.16 -14.58 -4.46
CA LEU A 229 1.78 -14.38 -4.01
C LEU A 229 1.06 -15.72 -3.99
N LEU A 230 0.43 -16.00 -2.86
CA LEU A 230 -0.33 -17.22 -2.65
C LEU A 230 -1.79 -17.01 -3.03
N PHE A 231 -2.33 -17.94 -3.81
CA PHE A 231 -3.73 -18.02 -4.14
C PHE A 231 -4.28 -19.40 -3.77
N THR A 232 -5.52 -19.43 -3.30
CA THR A 232 -6.22 -20.68 -2.95
C THR A 232 -7.55 -20.81 -3.69
N GLN A 233 -7.93 -22.04 -4.00
CA GLN A 233 -9.23 -22.39 -4.55
C GLN A 233 -9.61 -23.79 -4.06
N LYS A 234 -10.59 -23.89 -3.16
CA LYS A 234 -10.90 -25.16 -2.44
C LYS A 234 -9.61 -25.71 -1.80
N ASP A 235 -9.14 -26.88 -2.24
CA ASP A 235 -7.91 -27.54 -1.78
C ASP A 235 -6.68 -27.24 -2.68
N GLY A 236 -6.85 -26.44 -3.73
CA GLY A 236 -5.79 -26.07 -4.67
C GLY A 236 -4.95 -24.88 -4.20
N ILE A 237 -3.68 -24.88 -4.58
CA ILE A 237 -2.76 -23.73 -4.48
C ILE A 237 -2.29 -23.31 -5.87
N LYS A 238 -2.22 -22.00 -6.08
CA LYS A 238 -1.53 -21.37 -7.20
C LYS A 238 -0.62 -20.27 -6.66
N LEU A 239 0.53 -20.08 -7.31
CA LEU A 239 1.45 -18.99 -6.98
C LEU A 239 1.59 -18.05 -8.18
N ALA A 240 1.68 -16.76 -7.91
CA ALA A 240 2.20 -15.79 -8.88
C ALA A 240 3.56 -15.30 -8.39
N VAL A 241 4.60 -15.39 -9.23
CA VAL A 241 5.99 -15.12 -8.81
C VAL A 241 6.72 -14.17 -9.76
N TRP A 242 7.48 -13.23 -9.20
CA TRP A 242 8.42 -12.37 -9.92
C TRP A 242 9.44 -11.76 -8.93
N THR A 243 10.45 -11.06 -9.44
CA THR A 243 11.36 -10.27 -8.61
C THR A 243 11.49 -8.85 -9.16
N ILE A 244 11.75 -7.88 -8.29
CA ILE A 244 12.13 -6.52 -8.67
C ILE A 244 13.66 -6.31 -8.64
N ALA A 245 14.42 -7.33 -8.25
CA ALA A 245 15.87 -7.37 -8.32
C ALA A 245 16.37 -7.89 -9.69
N ASP A 246 17.67 -8.11 -9.80
CA ASP A 246 18.27 -8.81 -10.92
C ASP A 246 17.78 -10.28 -10.98
N PRO A 247 17.69 -10.90 -12.18
CA PRO A 247 17.26 -12.28 -12.31
C PRO A 247 18.12 -13.26 -11.50
N HIS A 248 17.47 -14.13 -10.72
CA HIS A 248 18.14 -15.12 -9.88
C HIS A 248 17.23 -16.31 -9.58
N LEU A 249 17.77 -17.35 -8.94
CA LEU A 249 17.03 -18.57 -8.65
C LEU A 249 16.16 -18.42 -7.39
N LEU A 250 14.87 -18.72 -7.51
CA LEU A 250 13.97 -19.00 -6.39
C LEU A 250 13.96 -20.51 -6.14
N ASP A 251 14.26 -20.94 -4.92
CA ASP A 251 14.10 -22.31 -4.45
C ASP A 251 12.92 -22.39 -3.48
N LEU A 252 11.90 -23.19 -3.82
CA LEU A 252 10.73 -23.43 -2.98
C LEU A 252 10.96 -24.56 -1.97
N GLY A 253 12.13 -25.21 -2.03
CA GLY A 253 12.53 -26.34 -1.19
C GLY A 253 12.04 -27.69 -1.73
N ALA A 254 12.72 -28.76 -1.35
CA ALA A 254 12.52 -30.12 -1.89
C ALA A 254 11.10 -30.69 -1.71
N ASN A 255 10.32 -30.13 -0.78
CA ASN A 255 8.94 -30.53 -0.48
C ASN A 255 7.90 -29.89 -1.44
N MET A 256 8.34 -29.01 -2.32
CA MET A 256 7.48 -28.29 -3.27
C MET A 256 7.91 -28.61 -4.69
N ARG A 257 7.01 -29.21 -5.48
CA ARG A 257 7.26 -29.51 -6.89
C ARG A 257 6.38 -28.64 -7.76
N ILE A 258 7.00 -27.91 -8.68
CA ILE A 258 6.31 -27.13 -9.71
C ILE A 258 5.99 -28.08 -10.85
N GLY A 259 4.71 -28.23 -11.16
CA GLY A 259 4.24 -29.03 -12.31
C GLY A 259 4.20 -28.20 -13.58
N THR A 260 3.68 -26.97 -13.51
CA THR A 260 3.61 -26.07 -14.66
C THR A 260 3.93 -24.65 -14.26
N ALA A 261 4.64 -23.92 -15.12
CA ALA A 261 4.76 -22.47 -15.07
C ALA A 261 4.13 -21.86 -16.34
N VAL A 262 3.29 -20.85 -16.19
CA VAL A 262 2.75 -20.07 -17.31
C VAL A 262 3.35 -18.68 -17.25
N ASP A 263 4.01 -18.24 -18.31
CA ASP A 263 4.52 -16.87 -18.37
C ASP A 263 3.42 -15.85 -18.65
N GLN A 264 3.72 -14.56 -18.54
CA GLN A 264 2.75 -13.49 -18.80
C GLN A 264 2.19 -13.47 -20.23
N ASP A 265 2.90 -14.03 -21.21
CA ASP A 265 2.44 -14.09 -22.61
C ASP A 265 1.52 -15.30 -22.84
N GLY A 266 1.40 -16.18 -21.84
CA GLY A 266 0.56 -17.38 -21.85
C GLY A 266 1.30 -18.64 -22.32
N ALA A 267 2.63 -18.59 -22.48
CA ALA A 267 3.41 -19.75 -22.80
C ALA A 267 3.48 -20.69 -21.59
N VAL A 268 3.17 -21.96 -21.82
CA VAL A 268 3.17 -22.99 -20.78
C VAL A 268 4.47 -23.76 -20.82
N GLN A 269 5.13 -23.87 -19.68
CA GLN A 269 6.28 -24.73 -19.45
C GLN A 269 5.89 -25.84 -18.46
N GLU A 270 5.93 -27.08 -18.94
CA GLU A 270 5.89 -28.25 -18.05
C GLU A 270 7.21 -28.34 -17.29
N MET A 271 7.11 -28.55 -15.99
CA MET A 271 8.24 -28.54 -15.07
C MET A 271 8.19 -29.76 -14.17
N ASN A 272 9.36 -30.08 -13.63
CA ASN A 272 9.50 -31.03 -12.55
C ASN A 272 10.66 -30.62 -11.66
N ALA A 273 10.56 -29.40 -11.13
CA ALA A 273 11.62 -28.74 -10.37
C ALA A 273 11.07 -28.16 -9.07
N HIS A 274 11.95 -27.98 -8.10
CA HIS A 274 11.66 -27.23 -6.86
C HIS A 274 12.18 -25.80 -6.94
N SER A 275 12.84 -25.42 -8.03
CA SER A 275 13.41 -24.10 -8.23
C SER A 275 13.19 -23.59 -9.66
N LEU A 276 13.21 -22.26 -9.82
CA LEU A 276 13.05 -21.57 -11.10
C LEU A 276 13.71 -20.18 -11.07
N THR A 277 14.04 -19.63 -12.23
CA THR A 277 14.62 -18.28 -12.32
C THR A 277 13.52 -17.23 -12.23
N LEU A 278 13.55 -16.41 -11.18
CA LEU A 278 12.74 -15.20 -11.11
C LEU A 278 13.28 -14.14 -12.06
N THR A 279 12.37 -13.41 -12.67
CA THR A 279 12.66 -12.21 -13.44
C THR A 279 11.64 -11.14 -13.10
N GLN A 280 11.74 -9.96 -13.72
CA GLN A 280 10.72 -8.92 -13.63
C GLN A 280 9.40 -9.26 -14.34
N ARG A 281 9.33 -10.39 -15.05
CA ARG A 281 8.13 -10.88 -15.73
C ARG A 281 7.42 -11.89 -14.81
N PRO A 282 6.14 -11.67 -14.48
CA PRO A 282 5.38 -12.62 -13.67
C PRO A 282 5.24 -14.00 -14.31
N LEU A 283 5.35 -15.02 -13.47
CA LEU A 283 5.05 -16.43 -13.77
C LEU A 283 3.91 -16.90 -12.87
N TYR A 284 3.01 -17.72 -13.42
CA TYR A 284 1.91 -18.36 -12.70
C TYR A 284 2.20 -19.85 -12.54
N LEU A 285 2.42 -20.30 -11.31
CA LEU A 285 2.85 -21.65 -11.00
C LEU A 285 1.67 -22.50 -10.52
N THR A 286 1.60 -23.73 -11.05
CA THR A 286 0.76 -24.80 -10.52
C THR A 286 1.67 -25.86 -9.91
N LEU A 287 1.37 -26.25 -8.67
CA LEU A 287 2.11 -27.30 -7.98
C LEU A 287 1.71 -28.68 -8.52
N ALA A 288 2.68 -29.58 -8.64
CA ALA A 288 2.45 -30.95 -9.10
C ALA A 288 1.76 -31.82 -8.03
N GLU A 289 1.89 -31.45 -6.76
CA GLU A 289 1.42 -32.19 -5.61
C GLU A 289 0.75 -31.25 -4.60
N PRO A 290 -0.13 -31.77 -3.72
CA PRO A 290 -0.71 -30.99 -2.63
C PRO A 290 0.37 -30.35 -1.73
N PRO A 291 0.03 -29.26 -1.04
CA PRO A 291 0.97 -28.51 -0.23
C PRO A 291 1.58 -29.38 0.87
N SER A 292 2.91 -29.40 0.96
CA SER A 292 3.64 -30.16 1.97
C SER A 292 4.73 -29.29 2.63
N GLY A 293 5.39 -29.82 3.66
CA GLY A 293 6.42 -29.10 4.40
C GLY A 293 5.94 -27.76 4.96
N TRP A 294 6.75 -26.71 4.77
CA TRP A 294 6.52 -25.36 5.28
C TRP A 294 5.20 -24.73 4.78
N MET A 295 4.76 -25.04 3.55
CA MET A 295 3.54 -24.45 2.97
C MET A 295 2.29 -24.93 3.71
N LYS A 296 2.34 -26.11 4.34
CA LYS A 296 1.22 -26.62 5.15
C LYS A 296 0.89 -25.69 6.32
N PHE A 297 1.89 -25.06 6.93
CA PHE A 297 1.66 -24.09 8.01
C PHE A 297 0.77 -22.94 7.55
N LEU A 298 1.04 -22.41 6.36
CA LEU A 298 0.28 -21.29 5.79
C LEU A 298 -1.16 -21.70 5.46
N VAL A 299 -1.34 -22.84 4.78
CA VAL A 299 -2.68 -23.34 4.40
C VAL A 299 -3.54 -23.58 5.63
N THR A 300 -2.99 -24.27 6.64
CA THR A 300 -3.71 -24.52 7.90
C THR A 300 -4.08 -23.20 8.58
N ALA A 301 -3.17 -22.22 8.63
CA ALA A 301 -3.45 -20.93 9.24
C ALA A 301 -4.52 -20.11 8.50
N ILE A 302 -4.52 -20.17 7.16
CA ILE A 302 -5.53 -19.51 6.32
C ILE A 302 -6.92 -20.07 6.61
N GLN A 303 -7.03 -21.40 6.69
CA GLN A 303 -8.28 -22.13 6.90
C GLN A 303 -8.75 -22.15 8.37
N ALA A 304 -7.90 -21.73 9.32
CA ALA A 304 -8.23 -21.77 10.73
C ALA A 304 -9.38 -20.83 11.10
N ASP A 305 -10.29 -21.33 11.91
CA ASP A 305 -11.26 -20.51 12.63
C ASP A 305 -10.65 -19.90 13.91
N LYS A 306 -11.45 -19.09 14.61
CA LYS A 306 -11.03 -18.43 15.86
C LYS A 306 -10.60 -19.42 16.93
N ALA A 307 -11.30 -20.55 17.08
CA ALA A 307 -11.05 -21.52 18.14
C ALA A 307 -9.74 -22.30 17.89
N LEU A 308 -9.53 -22.74 16.64
CA LEU A 308 -8.29 -23.37 16.22
C LEU A 308 -7.12 -22.40 16.35
N ALA A 309 -7.28 -21.15 15.92
CA ALA A 309 -6.24 -20.13 16.07
C ALA A 309 -5.83 -19.91 17.53
N THR A 310 -6.79 -19.76 18.44
CA THR A 310 -6.50 -19.64 19.87
C THR A 310 -5.72 -20.86 20.41
N LYS A 311 -6.16 -22.08 20.08
CA LYS A 311 -5.51 -23.31 20.52
C LYS A 311 -4.07 -23.43 20.00
N THR A 312 -3.86 -23.18 18.71
CA THR A 312 -2.55 -23.30 18.07
C THR A 312 -1.56 -22.27 18.62
N ILE A 313 -1.99 -21.02 18.79
CA ILE A 313 -1.14 -19.97 19.37
C ILE A 313 -0.79 -20.30 20.83
N ALA A 314 -1.75 -20.79 21.62
CA ALA A 314 -1.48 -21.15 23.02
C ALA A 314 -0.44 -22.28 23.12
N SER A 315 -0.54 -23.29 22.27
CA SER A 315 0.44 -24.39 22.22
C SER A 315 1.82 -23.91 21.79
N PHE A 316 1.90 -23.03 20.78
CA PHE A 316 3.15 -22.39 20.35
C PHE A 316 3.83 -21.61 21.49
N LEU A 317 3.08 -20.76 22.18
CA LEU A 317 3.60 -19.94 23.29
C LEU A 317 4.03 -20.79 24.50
N ALA A 318 3.41 -21.95 24.70
CA ALA A 318 3.80 -22.88 25.76
C ALA A 318 5.13 -23.61 25.50
N GLY A 319 5.68 -23.53 24.27
CA GLY A 319 6.91 -24.23 23.90
C GLY A 319 6.76 -25.76 23.92
N SER A 320 5.57 -26.25 23.58
CA SER A 320 5.27 -27.69 23.63
C SER A 320 6.14 -28.46 22.62
N THR A 321 6.73 -29.59 23.02
CA THR A 321 7.50 -30.50 22.13
C THR A 321 6.63 -31.60 21.49
N GLY A 322 5.34 -31.29 21.30
CA GLY A 322 4.32 -32.19 20.79
C GLY A 322 4.30 -32.34 19.26
N LYS A 323 3.25 -33.00 18.76
CA LYS A 323 2.96 -33.16 17.32
C LYS A 323 1.78 -32.31 16.84
N ASP A 324 1.19 -31.50 17.70
CA ASP A 324 0.15 -30.56 17.30
C ASP A 324 0.76 -29.36 16.55
N ASP A 325 -0.08 -28.63 15.81
CA ASP A 325 0.38 -27.56 14.93
C ASP A 325 1.16 -26.46 15.66
N GLY A 326 0.82 -26.14 16.92
CA GLY A 326 1.53 -25.13 17.70
C GLY A 326 2.95 -25.56 18.06
N ALA A 327 3.11 -26.83 18.46
CA ALA A 327 4.43 -27.43 18.71
C ALA A 327 5.30 -27.51 17.45
N LEU A 328 4.69 -27.81 16.30
CA LEU A 328 5.39 -27.84 15.01
C LEU A 328 5.85 -26.43 14.59
N LEU A 329 4.99 -25.42 14.76
CA LEU A 329 5.35 -24.02 14.53
C LEU A 329 6.47 -23.56 15.47
N HIS A 330 6.44 -23.98 16.74
CA HIS A 330 7.49 -23.67 17.71
C HIS A 330 8.84 -24.26 17.29
N THR A 331 8.85 -25.54 16.91
CA THR A 331 10.04 -26.22 16.40
C THR A 331 10.58 -25.55 15.13
N ALA A 332 9.69 -25.13 14.23
CA ALA A 332 10.07 -24.45 13.00
C ALA A 332 10.70 -23.08 13.28
N ILE A 333 10.18 -22.30 14.22
CA ILE A 333 10.75 -21.01 14.64
C ILE A 333 12.14 -21.18 15.28
N ASP A 334 12.29 -22.12 16.23
CA ASP A 334 13.53 -22.23 17.01
C ASP A 334 14.66 -22.97 16.27
N GLY A 335 14.32 -23.98 15.45
CA GLY A 335 15.30 -24.90 14.87
C GLY A 335 15.13 -25.19 13.37
N GLY A 336 14.11 -24.64 12.73
CA GLY A 336 13.85 -24.86 11.31
C GLY A 336 14.83 -24.16 10.38
N SER A 337 14.78 -24.54 9.10
CA SER A 337 15.43 -23.79 8.02
C SER A 337 14.92 -22.35 7.94
N ALA A 338 15.64 -21.46 7.25
CA ALA A 338 15.21 -20.07 7.09
C ALA A 338 13.83 -19.96 6.43
N LEU A 339 13.51 -20.83 5.47
CA LEU A 339 12.22 -20.90 4.80
C LEU A 339 11.11 -21.38 5.75
N GLU A 340 11.37 -22.42 6.55
CA GLU A 340 10.41 -22.91 7.55
C GLU A 340 10.14 -21.87 8.64
N ARG A 341 11.17 -21.14 9.10
CA ARG A 341 11.02 -20.04 10.06
C ARG A 341 10.11 -18.94 9.52
N ARG A 342 10.37 -18.47 8.29
CA ARG A 342 9.57 -17.43 7.64
C ARG A 342 8.11 -17.88 7.45
N ALA A 343 7.90 -19.10 7.00
CA ALA A 343 6.57 -19.67 6.84
C ALA A 343 5.82 -19.81 8.17
N ALA A 344 6.49 -20.30 9.22
CA ALA A 344 5.91 -20.44 10.55
C ALA A 344 5.53 -19.09 11.15
N ALA A 345 6.40 -18.08 11.02
CA ALA A 345 6.13 -16.73 11.50
C ALA A 345 4.92 -16.10 10.80
N GLN A 346 4.84 -16.27 9.47
CA GLN A 346 3.70 -15.82 8.70
C GLN A 346 2.41 -16.56 9.06
N ALA A 347 2.46 -17.88 9.25
CA ALA A 347 1.32 -18.67 9.71
C ALA A 347 0.80 -18.17 11.07
N LEU A 348 1.71 -17.93 12.02
CA LEU A 348 1.37 -17.38 13.33
C LEU A 348 0.71 -15.99 13.23
N ARG A 349 1.21 -15.11 12.35
CA ARG A 349 0.59 -13.81 12.08
C ARG A 349 -0.83 -13.96 11.52
N LEU A 350 -1.04 -14.85 10.55
CA LEU A 350 -2.36 -15.14 9.97
C LEU A 350 -3.33 -15.70 11.01
N LEU A 351 -2.86 -16.56 11.93
CA LEU A 351 -3.67 -17.03 13.06
C LEU A 351 -4.04 -15.87 14.00
N ALA A 352 -3.10 -14.96 14.27
CA ALA A 352 -3.37 -13.78 15.07
C ALA A 352 -4.42 -12.86 14.42
N ASP A 353 -4.51 -12.80 13.09
CA ASP A 353 -5.56 -12.02 12.38
C ASP A 353 -6.97 -12.59 12.59
N LYS A 354 -7.11 -13.82 13.11
CA LYS A 354 -8.40 -14.41 13.49
C LYS A 354 -8.89 -13.98 14.87
N LEU A 355 -8.04 -13.29 15.64
CA LEU A 355 -8.28 -12.89 17.03
C LEU A 355 -8.46 -11.37 17.13
N GLU A 356 -9.10 -10.91 18.22
CA GLU A 356 -9.15 -9.47 18.50
C GLU A 356 -7.74 -8.97 18.86
N PRO A 357 -7.31 -7.80 18.35
CA PRO A 357 -5.96 -7.30 18.57
C PRO A 357 -5.58 -7.12 20.04
N ASP A 358 -6.53 -6.78 20.91
CA ASP A 358 -6.32 -6.49 22.34
C ASP A 358 -6.22 -7.75 23.23
N GLN A 359 -6.47 -8.94 22.68
CA GLN A 359 -6.32 -10.18 23.42
C GLN A 359 -4.88 -10.40 23.86
N ALA A 360 -4.68 -10.69 25.16
CA ALA A 360 -3.36 -10.88 25.74
C ALA A 360 -2.51 -11.93 24.99
N ILE A 361 -3.13 -13.00 24.52
CA ILE A 361 -2.44 -14.05 23.74
C ILE A 361 -1.92 -13.54 22.39
N CYS A 362 -2.66 -12.64 21.74
CA CYS A 362 -2.26 -12.00 20.49
C CYS A 362 -1.06 -11.09 20.73
N GLN A 363 -1.12 -10.25 21.78
CA GLN A 363 -0.02 -9.36 22.15
C GLN A 363 1.26 -10.14 22.50
N GLN A 364 1.15 -11.20 23.29
CA GLN A 364 2.28 -12.08 23.64
C GLN A 364 2.91 -12.71 22.40
N LEU A 365 2.10 -13.17 21.45
CA LEU A 365 2.58 -13.73 20.19
C LEU A 365 3.34 -12.70 19.36
N LEU A 366 2.75 -11.52 19.14
CA LEU A 366 3.38 -10.49 18.31
C LEU A 366 4.70 -10.00 18.93
N GLN A 367 4.76 -9.86 20.26
CA GLN A 367 6.00 -9.54 20.97
C GLN A 367 7.04 -10.65 20.79
N ARG A 368 6.66 -11.92 20.92
CA ARG A 368 7.59 -13.04 20.70
C ARG A 368 8.14 -13.01 19.27
N LEU A 369 7.28 -12.87 18.27
CA LEU A 369 7.68 -12.86 16.86
C LEU A 369 8.62 -11.70 16.50
N LEU A 370 8.45 -10.53 17.13
CA LEU A 370 9.30 -9.37 16.87
C LEU A 370 10.78 -9.65 17.22
N MET A 371 11.03 -10.56 18.15
CA MET A 371 12.37 -10.93 18.62
C MET A 371 13.00 -12.08 17.83
N GLU A 372 12.30 -12.61 16.82
CA GLU A 372 12.73 -13.78 16.05
C GLU A 372 13.30 -13.39 14.67
N PRO A 373 14.26 -14.17 14.11
CA PRO A 373 14.80 -13.94 12.78
C PRO A 373 13.83 -14.44 11.69
N ILE A 374 12.68 -13.76 11.56
CA ILE A 374 11.54 -14.20 10.76
C ILE A 374 11.55 -13.71 9.31
N GLY A 375 12.63 -13.06 8.87
CA GLY A 375 12.74 -12.45 7.55
C GLY A 375 12.24 -11.01 7.50
N VAL A 376 12.81 -10.23 6.59
CA VAL A 376 12.59 -8.78 6.49
C VAL A 376 11.13 -8.46 6.14
N LEU A 377 10.53 -9.19 5.20
CA LEU A 377 9.14 -8.96 4.80
C LEU A 377 8.18 -9.21 5.97
N ASN A 378 8.38 -10.32 6.70
CA ASN A 378 7.58 -10.62 7.87
C ASN A 378 7.76 -9.59 8.99
N GLN A 379 8.98 -9.12 9.22
CA GLN A 379 9.27 -8.06 10.21
C GLN A 379 8.59 -6.74 9.82
N LYS A 380 8.66 -6.30 8.55
CA LYS A 380 7.94 -5.11 8.06
C LYS A 380 6.43 -5.23 8.29
N GLN A 381 5.84 -6.35 7.87
CA GLN A 381 4.40 -6.59 8.01
C GLN A 381 3.98 -6.64 9.48
N LEU A 382 4.84 -7.20 10.35
CA LEU A 382 4.61 -7.20 11.79
C LEU A 382 4.64 -5.77 12.35
N LEU A 383 5.64 -4.95 11.99
CA LEU A 383 5.74 -3.56 12.42
C LEU A 383 4.55 -2.70 11.96
N TYR A 384 4.12 -2.82 10.69
CA TYR A 384 2.95 -2.10 10.19
C TYR A 384 1.65 -2.57 10.85
N ARG A 385 1.47 -3.88 11.02
CA ARG A 385 0.33 -4.43 11.75
C ARG A 385 0.32 -3.92 13.18
N LEU A 386 1.48 -3.93 13.81
CA LEU A 386 1.64 -3.41 15.14
C LEU A 386 1.19 -1.94 15.12
N SER A 387 1.75 -1.07 14.28
CA SER A 387 1.46 0.39 14.23
C SER A 387 -0.02 0.80 14.31
N ARG A 388 -0.95 -0.09 13.95
CA ARG A 388 -2.41 0.04 14.04
C ARG A 388 -2.98 -0.05 15.48
N GLY A 389 -2.19 -0.45 16.49
CA GLY A 389 -2.62 -0.68 17.89
C GLY A 389 -1.92 0.21 18.94
N ASN A 390 -2.37 0.14 20.20
CA ASN A 390 -1.84 0.99 21.30
C ASN A 390 -0.46 0.51 21.81
N GLN A 391 0.61 1.16 21.33
CA GLN A 391 1.92 0.51 21.20
C GLN A 391 3.13 1.28 21.72
N ALA A 392 3.01 1.76 22.94
CA ALA A 392 4.19 2.17 23.69
C ALA A 392 5.07 0.97 24.10
N ALA A 393 4.48 -0.22 24.27
CA ALA A 393 5.09 -1.31 25.04
C ALA A 393 6.33 -1.93 24.38
N LEU A 394 6.39 -1.99 23.04
CA LEU A 394 7.49 -2.63 22.30
C LEU A 394 8.54 -1.63 21.79
N LEU A 395 8.48 -0.39 22.26
CA LEU A 395 9.42 0.64 21.81
C LEU A 395 10.91 0.26 22.06
N PRO A 396 11.29 -0.34 23.21
CA PRO A 396 12.67 -0.79 23.43
C PRO A 396 13.16 -1.78 22.37
N GLU A 397 12.29 -2.68 21.91
CA GLU A 397 12.56 -3.69 20.90
C GLU A 397 12.57 -3.12 19.48
N VAL A 398 11.71 -2.15 19.18
CA VAL A 398 11.64 -1.52 17.84
C VAL A 398 12.76 -0.50 17.62
N LYS A 399 13.23 0.19 18.68
CA LYS A 399 14.23 1.26 18.55
C LYS A 399 15.52 0.86 17.82
N PRO A 400 16.15 -0.30 18.09
CA PRO A 400 17.32 -0.76 17.34
C PRO A 400 17.06 -0.91 15.83
N LEU A 401 15.83 -1.25 15.44
CA LEU A 401 15.46 -1.51 14.03
C LEU A 401 15.46 -0.25 13.17
N LEU A 402 15.49 0.95 13.75
CA LEU A 402 15.67 2.20 13.00
C LEU A 402 17.00 2.26 12.24
N HIS A 403 18.01 1.54 12.73
CA HIS A 403 19.34 1.50 12.15
C HIS A 403 19.55 0.33 11.18
N GLU A 404 18.55 -0.54 11.02
CA GLU A 404 18.55 -1.62 10.03
C GLU A 404 17.98 -1.07 8.71
N PRO A 405 18.77 -0.91 7.63
CA PRO A 405 18.33 -0.21 6.42
C PRO A 405 17.04 -0.77 5.81
N SER A 406 16.86 -2.08 5.89
CA SER A 406 15.67 -2.75 5.38
C SER A 406 14.45 -2.62 6.28
N LEU A 407 14.58 -2.26 7.57
CA LEU A 407 13.45 -2.16 8.51
C LEU A 407 13.18 -0.73 8.98
N MET A 408 14.13 0.17 8.75
CA MET A 408 14.13 1.59 9.11
C MET A 408 12.77 2.28 8.92
N GLU A 409 12.18 2.14 7.74
CA GLU A 409 10.92 2.81 7.39
C GLU A 409 9.71 2.27 8.19
N ALA A 410 9.63 0.94 8.33
CA ALA A 410 8.54 0.30 9.07
C ALA A 410 8.68 0.56 10.59
N ALA A 411 9.91 0.57 11.09
CA ALA A 411 10.22 0.92 12.48
C ALA A 411 9.88 2.39 12.77
N SER A 412 10.24 3.31 11.87
CA SER A 412 9.87 4.72 11.98
C SER A 412 8.34 4.90 12.01
N SER A 413 7.63 4.21 11.11
CA SER A 413 6.15 4.25 11.04
C SER A 413 5.50 3.78 12.36
N TYR A 414 6.00 2.70 12.96
CA TYR A 414 5.56 2.23 14.28
C TYR A 414 5.72 3.32 15.35
N ILE A 415 6.90 3.92 15.44
CA ILE A 415 7.21 4.88 16.50
C ILE A 415 6.43 6.17 16.31
N LEU A 416 6.24 6.64 15.07
CA LEU A 416 5.47 7.84 14.78
C LEU A 416 3.97 7.64 15.04
N ALA A 417 3.42 6.45 14.75
CA ALA A 417 2.04 6.11 15.13
C ALA A 417 1.86 6.16 16.66
N ALA A 418 2.81 5.59 17.41
CA ALA A 418 2.81 5.65 18.87
C ALA A 418 2.97 7.09 19.40
N ALA A 419 3.82 7.90 18.77
CA ALA A 419 4.03 9.31 19.13
C ALA A 419 2.76 10.15 18.90
N PHE A 420 2.06 9.90 17.80
CA PHE A 420 0.77 10.55 17.50
C PHE A 420 -0.28 10.23 18.58
N GLN A 421 -0.39 8.98 19.01
CA GLN A 421 -1.31 8.62 20.09
C GLN A 421 -0.94 9.32 21.41
N LYS A 422 0.35 9.38 21.77
CA LYS A 422 0.79 10.12 22.97
C LYS A 422 0.48 11.61 22.88
N ALA A 423 0.59 12.21 21.70
CA ALA A 423 0.20 13.60 21.49
C ALA A 423 -1.30 13.80 21.75
N ARG A 424 -2.17 12.92 21.24
CA ARG A 424 -3.63 12.95 21.48
C ARG A 424 -4.00 12.74 22.94
N GLU A 425 -3.25 11.91 23.66
CA GLU A 425 -3.37 11.71 25.11
C GLU A 425 -2.85 12.91 25.93
N LYS A 426 -2.39 13.99 25.27
CA LYS A 426 -1.73 15.16 25.88
C LYS A 426 -0.43 14.82 26.62
N ASN A 427 0.17 13.66 26.35
CA ASN A 427 1.50 13.32 26.85
C ASN A 427 2.57 13.89 25.90
N SER A 428 2.78 15.21 26.03
CA SER A 428 3.73 15.96 25.19
C SER A 428 5.18 15.49 25.34
N ALA A 429 5.56 14.98 26.52
CA ALA A 429 6.93 14.55 26.79
C ALA A 429 7.29 13.32 25.96
N SER A 430 6.48 12.25 26.04
CA SER A 430 6.71 11.03 25.25
C SER A 430 6.54 11.29 23.75
N ALA A 431 5.54 12.09 23.35
CA ALA A 431 5.34 12.44 21.94
C ALA A 431 6.58 13.14 21.35
N LYS A 432 7.15 14.12 22.07
CA LYS A 432 8.36 14.84 21.65
C LYS A 432 9.58 13.93 21.53
N GLU A 433 9.79 13.07 22.53
CA GLU A 433 10.91 12.12 22.56
C GLU A 433 10.85 11.17 21.37
N TRP A 434 9.68 10.56 21.12
CA TRP A 434 9.51 9.55 20.08
C TRP A 434 9.49 10.15 18.68
N LEU A 435 8.95 11.37 18.54
CA LEU A 435 9.06 12.13 17.30
C LEU A 435 10.52 12.39 16.94
N ALA A 436 11.32 12.92 17.88
CA ALA A 436 12.74 13.18 17.64
C ALA A 436 13.52 11.89 17.31
N LEU A 437 13.13 10.77 17.91
CA LEU A 437 13.74 9.46 17.66
C LEU A 437 13.48 8.94 16.24
N ALA A 438 12.24 9.04 15.75
CA ALA A 438 11.82 8.35 14.52
C ALA A 438 11.76 9.25 13.27
N ALA A 439 11.60 10.56 13.43
CA ALA A 439 11.52 11.49 12.31
C ALA A 439 12.69 11.42 11.31
N PRO A 440 13.96 11.20 11.71
CA PRO A 440 15.09 11.03 10.78
C PRO A 440 14.95 9.89 9.78
N TYR A 441 14.19 8.88 10.16
CA TYR A 441 14.08 7.60 9.47
C TYR A 441 12.77 7.49 8.68
N SER A 442 11.90 8.49 8.77
CA SER A 442 10.59 8.44 8.15
C SER A 442 10.70 8.74 6.66
N PRO A 443 10.22 7.85 5.78
CA PRO A 443 10.09 8.19 4.37
C PRO A 443 8.90 9.13 4.11
N HIS A 444 8.02 9.30 5.10
CA HIS A 444 6.78 10.05 4.97
C HIS A 444 6.81 11.31 5.83
N ARG A 445 7.13 12.45 5.22
CA ARG A 445 7.04 13.77 5.85
C ARG A 445 5.71 13.97 6.59
N TYR A 446 4.63 13.51 5.97
CA TYR A 446 3.30 13.61 6.52
C TYR A 446 3.16 12.97 7.91
N ALA A 447 3.78 11.81 8.16
CA ALA A 447 3.72 11.13 9.45
C ALA A 447 4.34 11.97 10.58
N VAL A 448 5.40 12.74 10.27
CA VAL A 448 6.06 13.67 11.20
C VAL A 448 5.18 14.91 11.44
N ASP A 449 4.71 15.54 10.36
CA ASP A 449 3.86 16.74 10.42
C ASP A 449 2.56 16.48 11.21
N ARG A 450 2.03 15.26 11.11
CA ARG A 450 0.86 14.80 11.83
C ARG A 450 1.06 14.79 13.36
N VAL A 451 2.19 14.28 13.84
CA VAL A 451 2.52 14.29 15.27
C VAL A 451 2.67 15.73 15.77
N LEU A 452 3.36 16.59 15.01
CA LEU A 452 3.54 18.01 15.32
C LEU A 452 2.18 18.71 15.50
N LYS A 453 1.26 18.55 14.54
CA LYS A 453 -0.09 19.12 14.59
C LYS A 453 -0.91 18.61 15.78
N ALA A 454 -0.83 17.31 16.09
CA ALA A 454 -1.52 16.75 17.24
C ALA A 454 -1.02 17.33 18.56
N MET A 455 0.29 17.56 18.68
CA MET A 455 0.89 18.20 19.84
C MET A 455 0.47 19.68 19.96
N GLU A 456 0.47 20.43 18.86
CA GLU A 456 -0.04 21.81 18.84
C GLU A 456 -1.50 21.88 19.28
N ALA A 457 -2.36 21.00 18.76
CA ALA A 457 -3.76 20.90 19.15
C ALA A 457 -3.93 20.50 20.63
N ALA A 458 -2.99 19.75 21.20
CA ALA A 458 -2.93 19.43 22.62
C ALA A 458 -2.43 20.59 23.50
N GLY A 459 -2.03 21.73 22.90
CA GLY A 459 -1.52 22.91 23.60
C GLY A 459 -0.02 22.87 23.88
N THR A 460 0.72 21.94 23.28
CA THR A 460 2.18 21.89 23.41
C THR A 460 2.79 23.12 22.74
N GLN A 461 3.54 23.90 23.51
CA GLN A 461 4.36 24.97 22.94
C GLN A 461 5.69 24.40 22.46
N TRP A 462 6.04 24.76 21.24
CA TRP A 462 7.33 24.43 20.65
C TRP A 462 8.32 25.56 20.89
N ASP A 463 9.42 25.27 21.59
CA ASP A 463 10.57 26.17 21.57
C ASP A 463 11.34 26.03 20.25
N ALA A 464 11.95 27.15 19.81
CA ALA A 464 12.66 27.20 18.53
C ALA A 464 13.84 26.23 18.45
N ALA A 465 14.48 25.91 19.59
CA ALA A 465 15.59 24.97 19.64
C ALA A 465 15.12 23.54 19.36
N SER A 466 13.97 23.15 19.90
CA SER A 466 13.36 21.84 19.71
C SER A 466 12.84 21.64 18.30
N LEU A 467 12.17 22.64 17.73
CA LEU A 467 11.80 22.61 16.31
C LEU A 467 13.04 22.56 15.42
N SER A 468 14.06 23.36 15.72
CA SER A 468 15.32 23.34 14.97
C SER A 468 16.03 21.99 15.06
N ALA A 469 15.98 21.32 16.21
CA ALA A 469 16.55 19.98 16.39
C ALA A 469 15.79 18.95 15.57
N ILE A 470 14.46 18.89 15.68
CA ILE A 470 13.60 17.99 14.88
C ILE A 470 13.77 18.28 13.39
N SER A 471 13.78 19.55 12.99
CA SER A 471 13.96 19.96 11.60
C SER A 471 15.31 19.55 11.01
N ARG A 472 16.40 19.67 11.78
CA ARG A 472 17.72 19.18 11.35
C ARG A 472 17.76 17.66 11.26
N GLN A 473 17.12 16.99 12.22
CA GLN A 473 17.12 15.54 12.35
C GLN A 473 16.26 14.84 11.31
N ALA A 474 15.06 15.33 11.00
CA ALA A 474 14.19 14.77 9.96
C ALA A 474 14.59 15.21 8.54
N GLY A 475 15.74 15.86 8.37
CA GLY A 475 16.18 16.33 7.06
C GLY A 475 15.37 17.50 6.47
N PHE A 476 14.47 18.13 7.25
CA PHE A 476 13.70 19.30 6.81
C PHE A 476 14.59 20.45 6.32
N ILE A 477 15.83 20.54 6.82
CA ILE A 477 16.79 21.61 6.46
C ILE A 477 17.80 21.16 5.39
N ASN A 478 18.02 19.86 5.16
CA ASN A 478 19.11 19.40 4.29
C ASN A 478 18.68 18.97 2.89
N HIS A 479 17.38 18.84 2.61
CA HIS A 479 16.90 18.64 1.23
C HIS A 479 16.17 19.84 0.62
N TRP A 480 15.64 20.80 1.40
CA TRP A 480 15.00 22.00 0.86
C TRP A 480 15.13 23.23 1.79
N TRP A 481 16.32 23.85 1.78
CA TRP A 481 16.52 25.29 2.00
C TRP A 481 17.51 25.83 0.96
N ILE A 482 17.13 25.79 -0.32
CA ILE A 482 17.51 26.80 -1.32
C ILE A 482 16.23 27.21 -2.05
N ALA A 483 15.31 27.86 -1.32
CA ALA A 483 14.28 28.76 -1.88
C ALA A 483 13.50 29.46 -0.74
N GLY A 484 14.05 30.58 -0.28
CA GLY A 484 13.32 31.66 0.42
C GLY A 484 13.68 31.86 1.90
N PRO A 485 13.46 33.06 2.48
CA PRO A 485 13.52 34.42 1.94
C PRO A 485 14.74 35.16 2.51
N PHE A 486 15.67 35.61 1.66
CA PHE A 486 16.59 36.67 2.10
C PHE A 486 15.85 38.02 2.10
N PRO A 487 16.18 38.94 3.01
CA PRO A 487 15.60 40.27 3.03
C PRO A 487 15.94 40.97 1.72
N ASN A 488 14.93 41.15 0.86
CA ASN A 488 15.07 41.99 -0.30
C ASN A 488 15.08 43.45 0.20
N VAL A 489 16.13 44.20 -0.14
CA VAL A 489 16.36 45.58 0.33
C VAL A 489 15.28 46.55 -0.18
N ASN A 490 14.34 46.11 -1.02
CA ASN A 490 13.25 46.92 -1.53
C ASN A 490 11.89 46.40 -1.07
N ASN A 491 11.31 47.18 -0.16
CA ASN A 491 10.09 46.96 0.61
C ASN A 491 8.80 47.00 -0.25
N GLN A 492 8.60 46.05 -1.17
CA GLN A 492 7.32 45.91 -1.91
C GLN A 492 6.81 44.46 -1.89
N ALA A 493 5.59 44.32 -1.37
CA ALA A 493 4.88 43.06 -1.22
C ALA A 493 4.05 42.77 -2.48
N GLU A 494 4.33 41.67 -3.17
CA GLU A 494 3.38 41.07 -4.12
C GLU A 494 3.34 39.55 -3.97
N LYS A 495 2.15 39.04 -3.64
CA LYS A 495 1.76 37.63 -3.69
C LYS A 495 1.42 37.28 -5.13
N ILE A 496 2.24 36.47 -5.83
CA ILE A 496 1.82 35.80 -7.06
C ILE A 496 2.53 34.44 -7.15
N ALA A 497 1.75 33.36 -7.29
CA ALA A 497 2.22 32.02 -7.63
C ALA A 497 2.74 32.03 -9.07
N TYR A 498 3.99 31.58 -9.28
CA TYR A 498 4.66 31.69 -10.58
C TYR A 498 4.78 30.33 -11.26
N PHE A 499 3.95 30.12 -12.29
CA PHE A 499 4.32 29.34 -13.48
C PHE A 499 4.71 30.37 -14.56
N PRO A 500 5.94 30.38 -15.10
CA PRO A 500 6.34 31.43 -16.03
C PRO A 500 5.77 31.19 -17.44
N GLU A 501 4.78 31.98 -17.80
CA GLU A 501 4.43 32.29 -19.19
C GLU A 501 5.47 33.25 -19.80
N ARG A 502 6.52 32.70 -20.41
CA ARG A 502 7.16 33.33 -21.58
C ARG A 502 7.41 32.24 -22.61
N ARG A 503 6.91 32.45 -23.84
CA ARG A 503 7.24 31.59 -24.99
C ARG A 503 8.75 31.42 -25.06
N ILE A 504 9.21 30.19 -24.93
CA ILE A 504 10.59 29.82 -25.21
C ILE A 504 10.81 30.07 -26.71
N ASP A 505 11.73 30.96 -27.03
CA ASP A 505 12.25 31.13 -28.38
C ASP A 505 13.23 29.99 -28.67
N PHE A 506 12.88 29.12 -29.62
CA PHE A 506 13.66 27.94 -29.98
C PHE A 506 14.81 28.22 -30.97
N SER A 507 15.16 29.47 -31.25
CA SER A 507 16.21 29.79 -32.22
C SER A 507 17.64 29.86 -31.67
N GLN A 508 17.91 29.41 -30.45
CA GLN A 508 19.29 29.40 -29.90
C GLN A 508 19.87 27.98 -29.83
N VAL A 509 20.48 27.60 -30.96
CA VAL A 509 21.46 26.53 -31.05
C VAL A 509 22.75 27.01 -30.38
N GLN A 510 23.23 26.35 -29.31
CA GLN A 510 24.66 26.34 -28.97
C GLN A 510 25.07 25.11 -28.12
N LEU A 511 25.56 24.12 -28.85
CA LEU A 511 26.71 23.22 -28.62
C LEU A 511 27.21 22.99 -27.18
N PHE A 512 27.07 21.74 -26.74
CA PHE A 512 27.86 21.11 -25.69
C PHE A 512 29.30 20.88 -26.18
N ASP A 513 30.22 21.77 -25.85
CA ASP A 513 31.66 21.54 -25.97
C ASP A 513 32.35 22.11 -24.73
N SER A 514 32.50 21.30 -23.67
CA SER A 514 33.63 21.35 -22.72
C SER A 514 33.45 20.39 -21.54
N LEU A 515 33.58 19.09 -21.80
CA LEU A 515 34.01 18.10 -20.79
C LEU A 515 35.02 17.16 -21.45
N THR A 516 36.25 17.63 -21.64
CA THR A 516 37.40 16.77 -21.91
C THR A 516 38.03 16.35 -20.59
N ALA A 517 38.30 15.05 -20.49
CA ALA A 517 39.01 14.39 -19.40
C ALA A 517 40.43 14.93 -19.19
N SER A 518 40.85 14.93 -17.93
CA SER A 518 42.24 14.75 -17.49
C SER A 518 42.26 13.81 -16.29
#